data_AF-A0A2I0BF95-F1
#
_entry.id   AF-A0A2I0BF95-F1
#
_cell.length_a   1.000
_cell.length_b   1.000
_cell.length_c   1.000
_cell.angle_alpha   90.00
_cell.angle_beta   90.00
_cell.angle_gamma   90.00
#
_symmetry.space_group_name_H-M   'P 1'
#
loop_
_entity.id
_entity.type
_entity.pdbx_description
1 polymer ?
#
loop_
_entity_poly.entity_id
_entity_poly.type
_entity_poly.pdbx_seq_one_letter_code
_entity_poly.pdbx_strand_id
1 'polypeptide(L)'
;MFLCPIYRAMDFLVELFHNLLEHPDWTMSQACTDSYNKTLKRWHGWLASSSFTVALKLAPERKKFMEVIGSTGDLNADMAKFCTTFATLLAEIHKFLVSLCFSFVDYEWLSHLYKMNCSSKQASCGLDDMKAS
;
A
#
# COMPACT_ATOMS: atom_id res chain seq x y z
N MET A 1 -7.01 -5.65 -1.45
CA MET A 1 -6.48 -6.38 -0.28
C MET A 1 -4.97 -6.72 -0.39
N PHE A 2 -4.27 -6.42 -1.49
CA PHE A 2 -2.87 -6.81 -1.73
C PHE A 2 -1.89 -5.63 -1.90
N LEU A 3 -2.02 -4.55 -1.13
CA LEU A 3 -0.95 -3.55 -1.10
C LEU A 3 0.24 -4.13 -0.32
N CYS A 4 1.37 -4.31 -1.01
CA CYS A 4 2.64 -4.80 -0.46
C CYS A 4 3.06 -3.97 0.77
N PRO A 5 3.71 -4.57 1.79
CA PRO A 5 4.15 -3.88 3.02
C PRO A 5 4.87 -2.55 2.78
N ILE A 6 5.60 -2.44 1.66
CA ILE A 6 6.31 -1.22 1.30
C ILE A 6 5.36 -0.03 1.05
N TYR A 7 4.24 -0.23 0.35
CA TYR A 7 3.31 0.87 0.04
C TYR A 7 2.66 1.42 1.30
N ARG A 8 2.33 0.55 2.24
CA ARG A 8 1.75 0.96 3.53
C ARG A 8 2.77 1.71 4.40
N ALA A 9 4.05 1.37 4.30
CA ALA A 9 5.12 2.12 4.95
C ALA A 9 5.33 3.49 4.30
N MET A 10 5.12 3.59 2.98
CA MET A 10 5.17 4.87 2.28
C MET A 10 3.98 5.77 2.63
N ASP A 11 2.76 5.22 2.76
CA ASP A 11 1.60 5.95 3.27
C ASP A 11 1.88 6.53 4.68
N PHE A 12 2.55 5.76 5.54
CA PHE A 12 3.00 6.23 6.85
C PHE A 12 3.95 7.42 6.76
N LEU A 13 4.92 7.39 5.83
CA LEU A 13 5.88 8.49 5.66
C LEU A 13 5.22 9.76 5.13
N VAL A 14 4.28 9.64 4.18
CA VAL A 14 3.50 10.79 3.69
C VAL A 14 2.70 11.41 4.82
N GLU A 15 1.99 10.59 5.60
CA GLU A 15 1.20 11.08 6.75
C GLU A 15 2.09 11.70 7.83
N LEU A 16 3.28 11.15 8.07
CA LEU A 16 4.26 11.71 8.99
C LEU A 16 4.70 13.11 8.58
N PHE A 17 5.05 13.31 7.31
CA PHE A 17 5.46 14.64 6.85
C PHE A 17 4.30 15.64 6.81
N HIS A 18 3.06 15.21 6.50
CA HIS A 18 1.89 16.06 6.69
C HIS A 18 1.72 16.50 8.14
N ASN A 19 1.77 15.57 9.09
CA ASN A 19 1.66 15.89 10.51
C ASN A 19 2.78 16.83 10.99
N LEU A 20 4.01 16.65 10.48
CA LEU A 20 5.12 17.56 10.80
C LEU A 20 4.90 18.97 10.22
N LEU A 21 4.25 19.10 9.05
CA LEU A 21 3.91 20.39 8.44
C LEU A 21 2.73 21.09 9.15
N GLU A 22 1.64 20.36 9.38
CA GLU A 22 0.39 20.92 9.94
C GLU A 22 0.53 21.25 11.43
N HIS A 23 1.36 20.49 12.15
CA HIS A 23 1.53 20.61 13.59
C HIS A 23 2.99 20.89 13.96
N PRO A 24 3.45 22.15 13.81
CA PRO A 24 4.84 22.52 14.12
C PRO A 24 5.19 22.39 15.61
N ASP A 25 4.19 22.41 16.48
CA ASP A 25 4.28 22.28 17.94
C ASP A 25 4.31 20.82 18.43
N TRP A 26 3.99 19.85 17.57
CA TRP A 26 4.02 18.45 17.94
C TRP A 26 5.43 17.91 18.08
N THR A 27 5.63 17.08 19.11
CA THR A 27 6.83 16.25 19.26
C THR A 27 6.90 15.17 18.17
N MET A 28 8.10 14.66 17.91
CA MET A 28 8.30 13.54 16.97
C MET A 28 7.46 12.32 17.35
N SER A 29 7.31 12.06 18.66
CA SER A 29 6.51 10.95 19.16
C SER A 29 5.02 11.09 18.83
N GLN A 30 4.46 12.30 18.98
CA GLN A 30 3.07 12.58 18.63
C GLN A 30 2.82 12.41 17.13
N ALA A 31 3.65 13.01 16.28
CA ALA A 31 3.52 12.91 14.83
C ALA A 31 3.65 11.47 14.33
N CYS A 32 4.64 10.71 14.81
CA CYS A 32 4.81 9.30 14.47
C CYS A 32 3.66 8.42 14.98
N THR A 33 3.16 8.67 16.19
CA THR A 33 2.06 7.88 16.77
C THR A 33 0.77 8.07 15.99
N ASP A 34 0.42 9.32 15.67
CA ASP A 34 -0.77 9.63 14.89
C ASP A 34 -0.70 9.00 13.49
N SER A 35 0.41 9.22 12.79
CA SER A 35 0.67 8.65 11.46
C SER A 35 0.58 7.13 11.46
N TYR A 36 1.14 6.47 12.48
CA TYR A 36 1.08 5.02 12.65
C TYR A 36 -0.35 4.51 12.84
N ASN A 37 -1.14 5.19 13.68
CA ASN A 37 -2.53 4.82 13.93
C ASN A 37 -3.39 4.92 12.67
N LYS A 38 -3.19 5.95 11.84
CA LYS A 38 -3.94 6.16 10.59
C LYS A 38 -3.59 5.17 9.48
N THR A 39 -2.36 4.65 9.46
CA THR A 39 -1.83 3.91 8.30
C THR A 39 -1.57 2.43 8.61
N LEU A 40 -0.53 2.13 9.40
CA LEU A 40 0.05 0.80 9.60
C LEU A 40 -0.68 -0.01 10.67
N LYS A 41 -1.21 0.62 11.72
CA LYS A 41 -1.73 -0.08 12.90
C LYS A 41 -2.77 -1.14 12.59
N ARG A 42 -3.71 -0.85 11.67
CA ARG A 42 -4.77 -1.79 11.24
C ARG A 42 -4.22 -3.09 10.61
N TRP A 43 -2.96 -3.09 10.18
CA TRP A 43 -2.29 -4.22 9.54
C TRP A 43 -1.25 -4.89 10.44
N HIS A 44 -0.92 -4.29 11.59
CA HIS A 44 0.05 -4.84 12.53
C HIS A 44 -0.67 -5.61 13.64
N GLY A 45 -0.31 -6.88 13.79
CA GLY A 45 -0.69 -7.65 14.98
C GLY A 45 -0.04 -7.07 16.25
N TRP A 46 -0.38 -7.66 17.40
CA TRP A 46 0.11 -7.20 18.71
C TRP A 46 1.65 -7.16 18.79
N LEU A 47 2.34 -8.14 18.19
CA LEU A 47 3.80 -8.21 18.20
C LEU A 47 4.43 -7.04 17.44
N ALA A 48 4.02 -6.81 16.19
CA ALA A 48 4.51 -5.71 15.38
C ALA A 48 4.15 -4.32 15.95
N SER A 49 2.98 -4.20 16.58
CA SER A 49 2.56 -2.96 17.26
C SER A 49 3.41 -2.65 18.49
N SER A 50 3.79 -3.69 19.23
CA SER A 50 4.65 -3.56 20.41
C SER A 50 6.07 -3.15 20.00
N SER A 51 6.60 -3.76 18.94
CA SER A 51 7.91 -3.38 18.38
C SER A 51 7.95 -1.93 17.91
N PHE A 52 6.88 -1.42 17.27
CA PHE A 52 6.80 -0.01 16.89
C PHE A 52 6.87 0.94 18.09
N THR A 53 6.18 0.59 19.18
CA THR A 53 6.19 1.39 20.42
C THR A 53 7.59 1.50 21.03
N VAL A 54 8.38 0.41 20.96
CA VAL A 54 9.76 0.42 21.41
C VAL A 54 10.64 1.24 20.47
N ALA A 55 10.49 1.08 19.15
CA ALA A 55 11.24 1.85 18.16
C ALA A 55 10.97 3.36 18.28
N LEU A 56 9.74 3.76 18.62
CA LEU A 56 9.37 5.16 18.81
C LEU A 56 10.16 5.83 19.94
N LYS A 57 10.51 5.09 21.00
CA LYS A 57 11.35 5.61 22.10
C LYS A 57 12.79 5.89 21.65
N LEU A 58 13.21 5.28 20.55
CA LEU A 58 14.52 5.48 19.94
C LEU A 58 14.47 6.53 18.82
N ALA A 59 13.28 7.05 18.50
CA ALA A 59 13.13 8.09 17.49
C ALA A 59 13.87 9.36 17.93
N PRO A 60 14.51 10.06 16.99
CA PRO A 60 15.18 11.32 17.29
C PRO A 60 14.19 12.38 17.78
N GLU A 61 14.72 13.36 18.51
CA GLU A 61 13.99 14.58 18.84
C GLU A 61 13.68 15.35 17.54
N ARG A 62 12.52 16.04 17.49
CA ARG A 62 12.01 16.65 16.26
C ARG A 62 13.02 17.63 15.67
N LYS A 63 13.57 18.54 16.48
CA LYS A 63 14.52 19.54 15.99
C LYS A 63 15.71 18.89 15.31
N LYS A 64 16.28 17.87 15.96
CA LYS A 64 17.40 17.10 15.39
C LYS A 64 17.03 16.38 14.10
N PHE A 65 15.83 15.82 14.02
CA PHE A 65 15.35 15.21 12.79
C PHE A 65 15.23 16.24 11.66
N MET A 66 14.58 17.37 11.92
CA MET A 66 14.40 18.47 10.96
C MET A 66 15.74 19.05 10.50
N GLU A 67 16.73 19.18 11.38
CA GLU A 67 18.10 19.61 11.02
C GLU A 67 18.80 18.60 10.09
N VAL A 68 18.59 17.29 10.29
CA VAL A 68 19.21 16.25 9.46
C VAL A 68 18.59 16.18 8.07
N ILE A 69 17.26 16.36 7.96
CA ILE A 69 16.57 16.31 6.66
C ILE A 69 16.55 17.68 5.96
N GLY A 70 16.77 18.76 6.70
CA GLY A 70 16.91 20.11 6.20
C GLY A 70 18.12 20.24 5.30
N SER A 71 17.90 20.45 4.01
CA SER A 71 18.93 20.89 3.08
C SER A 71 19.14 22.42 3.19
N THR A 72 20.01 23.00 2.38
CA THR A 72 20.27 24.46 2.30
C THR A 72 19.08 25.30 1.80
N GLY A 73 17.86 24.74 1.71
CA GLY A 73 16.64 25.38 1.17
C GLY A 73 15.45 25.41 2.14
N ASP A 74 14.26 25.70 1.60
CA ASP A 74 13.01 25.71 2.36
C ASP A 74 12.50 24.28 2.59
N LEU A 75 12.86 23.72 3.74
CA LEU A 75 12.47 22.38 4.15
C LEU A 75 10.94 22.18 4.17
N ASN A 76 10.15 23.20 4.51
CA ASN A 76 8.70 23.06 4.54
C ASN A 76 8.13 22.96 3.12
N ALA A 77 8.65 23.75 2.18
CA ALA A 77 8.29 23.64 0.77
C ALA A 77 8.70 22.28 0.19
N ASP A 78 9.89 21.77 0.55
CA ASP A 78 10.37 20.46 0.12
C ASP A 78 9.52 19.31 0.68
N MET A 79 9.15 19.35 1.97
CA MET A 79 8.23 18.38 2.57
C MET A 79 6.85 18.44 1.92
N ALA A 80 6.30 19.63 1.66
CA ALA A 80 5.01 19.77 1.00
C ALA A 80 5.04 19.18 -0.40
N LYS A 81 6.10 19.48 -1.17
CA LYS A 81 6.33 18.91 -2.51
C LYS A 81 6.50 17.39 -2.46
N PHE A 82 7.18 16.87 -1.43
CA PHE A 82 7.28 15.43 -1.22
C PHE A 82 5.89 14.83 -1.03
N CYS A 83 5.08 15.35 -0.10
CA CYS A 83 3.75 14.85 0.15
C CYS A 83 2.88 14.85 -1.10
N THR A 84 2.86 15.93 -1.88
CA THR A 84 2.05 16.00 -3.11
C THR A 84 2.54 15.06 -4.20
N THR A 85 3.85 15.07 -4.47
CA THR A 85 4.43 14.30 -5.59
C THR A 85 4.42 12.82 -5.29
N PHE A 86 4.83 12.46 -4.07
CA PHE A 86 4.98 11.06 -3.67
C PHE A 86 3.63 10.41 -3.44
N ALA A 87 2.64 11.10 -2.86
CA ALA A 87 1.27 10.58 -2.76
C ALA A 87 0.67 10.32 -4.16
N THR A 88 0.91 11.22 -5.12
CA THR A 88 0.44 11.03 -6.51
C THR A 88 1.10 9.79 -7.13
N LEU A 89 2.42 9.63 -6.97
CA LEU A 89 3.14 8.46 -7.46
C LEU A 89 2.64 7.16 -6.81
N LEU A 90 2.41 7.17 -5.49
CA LEU A 90 1.86 6.04 -4.74
C LEU A 90 0.48 5.65 -5.28
N ALA A 91 -0.38 6.62 -5.58
CA ALA A 91 -1.69 6.38 -6.15
C ALA A 91 -1.60 5.73 -7.54
N GLU A 92 -0.69 6.21 -8.41
CA GLU A 92 -0.49 5.62 -9.73
C GLU A 92 0.05 4.19 -9.64
N ILE A 93 1.01 3.93 -8.75
CA ILE A 93 1.53 2.57 -8.59
C ILE A 93 0.47 1.65 -7.96
N HIS A 94 -0.35 2.15 -7.03
CA HIS A 94 -1.47 1.37 -6.50
C HIS A 94 -2.48 1.03 -7.60
N LYS A 95 -2.85 2.00 -8.45
CA LYS A 95 -3.71 1.75 -9.62
C LYS A 95 -3.12 0.69 -10.55
N PHE A 96 -1.82 0.78 -10.82
CA PHE A 96 -1.11 -0.20 -11.66
C PHE A 96 -1.12 -1.60 -11.04
N LEU A 97 -0.78 -1.73 -9.76
CA LEU A 97 -0.78 -3.02 -9.05
C LEU A 97 -2.18 -3.62 -8.95
N VAL A 98 -3.19 -2.80 -8.69
CA VAL A 98 -4.59 -3.22 -8.70
C VAL A 98 -4.96 -3.73 -10.10
N SER A 99 -4.64 -2.97 -11.15
CA SER A 99 -4.89 -3.39 -12.53
C SER A 99 -4.20 -4.71 -12.87
N LEU A 100 -2.94 -4.91 -12.49
CA LEU A 100 -2.24 -6.19 -12.71
C LEU A 100 -2.89 -7.34 -11.95
N CYS A 101 -3.28 -7.13 -10.69
CA CYS A 101 -3.97 -8.14 -9.89
C CYS A 101 -5.35 -8.49 -10.45
N PHE A 102 -6.11 -7.51 -10.94
CA PHE A 102 -7.39 -7.76 -11.62
C PHE A 102 -7.18 -8.55 -12.91
N SER A 103 -6.24 -8.13 -13.77
CA SER A 103 -5.90 -8.86 -14.99
C SER A 103 -5.49 -10.31 -14.69
N PHE A 104 -4.69 -10.55 -13.64
CA PHE A 104 -4.24 -11.90 -13.30
C PHE A 104 -5.38 -12.80 -12.79
N VAL A 105 -6.32 -12.25 -12.01
CA VAL A 105 -7.51 -12.97 -11.54
C VAL A 105 -8.51 -13.21 -12.67
N ASP A 106 -8.64 -12.27 -13.60
CA ASP A 106 -9.46 -12.43 -14.81
C ASP A 106 -8.88 -13.50 -15.75
N TYR A 107 -7.55 -13.59 -15.91
CA TYR A 107 -6.92 -14.67 -16.68
C TYR A 107 -7.16 -16.05 -16.05
N GLU A 108 -7.13 -16.16 -14.72
CA GLU A 108 -7.40 -17.43 -14.03
C GLU A 108 -8.88 -17.85 -14.20
N TRP A 109 -9.83 -16.92 -14.03
CA TRP A 109 -11.25 -17.12 -14.30
C TRP A 109 -11.56 -17.42 -15.77
N LEU A 110 -10.95 -16.71 -16.71
CA LEU A 110 -11.07 -16.98 -18.15
C LEU A 110 -10.45 -18.33 -18.50
N SER A 111 -9.35 -18.73 -17.89
CA SER A 111 -8.76 -20.07 -18.09
C SER A 111 -9.66 -21.18 -17.57
N HIS A 112 -10.33 -20.97 -16.43
CA HIS A 112 -11.30 -21.90 -15.87
C HIS A 112 -12.59 -21.96 -16.70
N LEU A 113 -13.13 -20.82 -17.14
CA LEU A 113 -14.26 -20.76 -18.06
C LEU A 113 -13.93 -21.42 -19.41
N TYR A 114 -12.73 -21.20 -19.95
CA TYR A 114 -12.26 -21.85 -21.17
C TYR A 114 -12.15 -23.38 -21.00
N LYS A 115 -11.59 -23.86 -19.89
CA LYS A 115 -11.54 -25.31 -19.57
C LYS A 115 -12.93 -25.92 -19.39
N MET A 116 -13.84 -25.23 -18.70
CA MET A 116 -15.24 -25.70 -18.53
C MET A 116 -16.00 -25.73 -19.85
N ASN A 117 -15.79 -24.75 -20.73
CA ASN A 117 -16.43 -24.69 -22.05
C ASN A 117 -15.82 -25.68 -23.06
N CYS A 118 -14.55 -26.06 -22.87
CA CYS A 118 -13.92 -27.14 -23.64
C CYS A 118 -14.48 -28.52 -23.22
N SER A 119 -14.68 -28.73 -21.92
CA SER A 119 -15.26 -29.97 -21.38
C SER A 119 -16.74 -30.14 -21.76
N SER A 120 -17.53 -29.05 -21.80
CA SER A 120 -18.92 -29.09 -22.27
C SER A 120 -19.05 -29.37 -23.77
N LYS A 121 -18.15 -28.84 -24.61
CA LYS A 121 -18.09 -29.15 -26.05
C LYS A 121 -17.73 -30.61 -26.32
N GLN A 122 -16.89 -31.22 -25.48
CA GLN A 122 -16.54 -32.62 -25.61
C GLN A 122 -17.68 -33.56 -25.16
N ALA A 123 -18.48 -33.12 -24.19
CA ALA A 123 -19.71 -33.81 -23.80
C ALA A 123 -20.82 -33.72 -24.86
N SER A 124 -20.91 -32.62 -25.63
CA SER A 124 -21.89 -32.51 -26.73
C SER A 124 -21.48 -33.32 -27.96
N CYS A 125 -20.19 -33.41 -28.30
CA CYS A 125 -19.72 -34.29 -29.39
C CYS A 125 -19.96 -35.78 -29.09
N GLY A 126 -19.91 -36.21 -27.82
CA GLY A 126 -20.14 -37.61 -27.44
C GLY A 126 -21.62 -38.04 -27.41
N LEU A 127 -22.57 -37.10 -27.47
CA LEU A 127 -24.01 -37.43 -27.54
C LEU A 127 -24.51 -37.64 -28.98
N ASP A 128 -23.83 -37.09 -29.97
CA ASP A 128 -24.20 -37.25 -31.38
C ASP A 128 -23.82 -38.64 -31.92
N ASP A 129 -22.80 -39.27 -31.33
CA ASP A 129 -22.35 -40.63 -31.66
C ASP A 129 -23.27 -41.74 -31.11
N MET A 130 -24.21 -41.41 -30.21
CA MET A 130 -25.12 -42.37 -29.57
C MET A 130 -26.54 -42.37 -30.15
N LYS A 131 -26.81 -41.54 -31.17
CA LYS A 131 -28.08 -41.54 -31.95
C LYS A 131 -27.96 -42.14 -33.36
N ALA A 132 -26.79 -42.66 -33.72
CA ALA A 132 -26.53 -43.27 -35.03
C ALA A 132 -26.41 -44.81 -34.96
N SER A 133 -27.16 -45.47 -34.07
CA SER A 133 -27.24 -46.95 -34.00
C SER A 133 -28.65 -47.46 -34.16
#